data_AF-A0A1G5TB67-F1
#
_entry.id   AF-A0A1G5TB67-F1
#
_cell.length_a   1.000
_cell.length_b   1.000
_cell.length_c   1.000
_cell.angle_alpha   90.00
_cell.angle_beta   90.00
_cell.angle_gamma   90.00
#
_symmetry.space_group_name_H-M   'P 1'
#
loop_
_entity.id
_entity.type
_entity.pdbx_description
1 polymer ?
#
loop_
_entity_poly.entity_id
_entity_poly.type
_entity_poly.pdbx_seq_one_letter_code
_entity_poly.pdbx_strand_id
1 'polypeptide(L)'
;MSNGSPIVAIRNWFTAQPEDVRGELALHVAYPLFDVDPGVIADVPRSTQLIVDWLDDTIARHLQFGRLLSFTACVDYMMRGRDTAEAWAETEEMTRKLVEDAGPASRTAQAMLAMLPARQEKWIKLAAEWYALRDSIFAGRQLDAWMFRG
;
A
#
# COMPACT_ATOMS: atom_id res chain seq x y z
N MET A 1 -1.95 -23.46 -2.51
CA MET A 1 -2.98 -23.08 -3.50
C MET A 1 -4.22 -22.67 -2.73
N SER A 2 -4.43 -21.37 -2.50
CA SER A 2 -5.61 -20.88 -1.80
C SER A 2 -6.80 -20.82 -2.77
N ASN A 3 -7.80 -21.66 -2.55
CA ASN A 3 -9.15 -21.59 -3.14
C ASN A 3 -9.95 -20.38 -2.59
N GLY A 4 -9.34 -19.19 -2.56
CA GLY A 4 -9.89 -18.01 -1.88
C GLY A 4 -10.20 -16.88 -2.85
N SER A 5 -11.28 -16.14 -2.57
CA SER A 5 -11.63 -14.89 -3.24
C SER A 5 -10.40 -13.96 -3.34
N PRO A 6 -10.16 -13.27 -4.48
CA PRO A 6 -9.11 -12.26 -4.64
C PRO A 6 -8.94 -11.29 -3.47
N ILE A 7 -10.06 -10.83 -2.92
CA ILE A 7 -10.05 -9.88 -1.80
C ILE A 7 -9.53 -10.52 -0.51
N VAL A 8 -9.78 -11.82 -0.27
CA VAL A 8 -9.22 -12.53 0.89
C VAL A 8 -7.70 -12.58 0.78
N ALA A 9 -7.17 -12.81 -0.43
CA ALA A 9 -5.72 -12.82 -0.65
C ALA A 9 -5.11 -11.43 -0.40
N ILE A 10 -5.75 -10.36 -0.87
CA ILE A 10 -5.35 -8.97 -0.59
C ILE A 10 -5.38 -8.66 0.90
N ARG A 11 -6.46 -9.04 1.60
CA ARG A 11 -6.63 -8.82 3.03
C ARG A 11 -5.55 -9.54 3.85
N ASN A 12 -5.24 -10.78 3.49
CA ASN A 12 -4.18 -11.54 4.14
C ASN A 12 -2.81 -10.92 3.87
N TRP A 13 -2.53 -10.51 2.62
CA TRP A 13 -1.29 -9.82 2.28
C TRP A 13 -1.12 -8.52 3.06
N PHE A 14 -2.16 -7.66 3.08
CA PHE A 14 -2.12 -6.37 3.76
C PHE A 14 -1.89 -6.53 5.27
N THR A 15 -2.60 -7.45 5.92
CA THR A 15 -2.48 -7.68 7.37
C THR A 15 -1.15 -8.34 7.76
N ALA A 16 -0.51 -9.11 6.86
CA ALA A 16 0.78 -9.74 7.08
C ALA A 16 1.98 -8.76 6.98
N GLN A 17 1.76 -7.55 6.45
CA GLN A 17 2.84 -6.56 6.35
C GLN A 17 3.30 -6.09 7.74
N PRO A 18 4.61 -5.78 7.91
CA PRO A 18 5.13 -5.12 9.11
C PRO A 18 4.33 -3.87 9.46
N GLU A 19 4.17 -3.57 10.75
CA GLU A 19 3.26 -2.51 11.22
C GLU A 19 3.57 -1.14 10.62
N ASP A 20 4.86 -0.80 10.52
CA ASP A 20 5.33 0.46 9.95
C ASP A 20 4.98 0.57 8.45
N VAL A 21 5.22 -0.50 7.69
CA VAL A 21 4.91 -0.57 6.26
C VAL A 21 3.40 -0.56 6.03
N ARG A 22 2.65 -1.35 6.80
CA ARG A 22 1.20 -1.42 6.73
C ARG A 22 0.57 -0.08 7.04
N GLY A 23 1.08 0.61 8.06
CA GLY A 23 0.63 1.95 8.44
C GLY A 23 0.84 2.94 7.31
N GLU A 24 2.06 2.99 6.76
CA GLU A 24 2.39 3.89 5.64
C GLU A 24 1.51 3.61 4.40
N LEU A 25 1.34 2.33 4.05
CA LEU A 25 0.46 1.92 2.97
C LEU A 25 -1.00 2.32 3.24
N ALA A 26 -1.49 2.14 4.46
CA ALA A 26 -2.86 2.48 4.85
C ALA A 26 -3.13 3.98 4.68
N LEU A 27 -2.21 4.85 5.12
CA LEU A 27 -2.34 6.31 4.95
C LEU A 27 -2.58 6.68 3.48
N HIS A 28 -1.78 6.07 2.62
CA HIS A 28 -1.72 6.37 1.21
C HIS A 28 -2.87 5.79 0.40
N VAL A 29 -3.38 4.62 0.80
CA VAL A 29 -4.49 3.94 0.13
C VAL A 29 -5.85 4.42 0.66
N ALA A 30 -5.94 4.80 1.95
CA ALA A 30 -7.19 5.25 2.55
C ALA A 30 -7.70 6.57 1.95
N TYR A 31 -6.80 7.52 1.66
CA TYR A 31 -7.18 8.81 1.08
C TYR A 31 -7.99 8.68 -0.22
N PRO A 32 -7.49 8.01 -1.28
CA PRO A 32 -8.24 7.86 -2.53
C PRO A 32 -9.44 6.89 -2.42
N LEU A 33 -9.45 5.97 -1.45
CA LEU A 33 -10.56 5.00 -1.32
C LEU A 33 -11.77 5.54 -0.57
N PHE A 34 -11.58 6.39 0.43
CA PHE A 34 -12.66 6.80 1.33
C PHE A 34 -13.03 8.27 1.25
N ASP A 35 -12.30 9.08 0.46
CA ASP A 35 -12.50 10.53 0.37
C ASP A 35 -12.61 11.18 1.77
N VAL A 36 -11.72 10.75 2.66
CA VAL A 36 -11.71 11.13 4.08
C VAL A 36 -10.86 12.36 4.30
N ASP A 37 -11.26 13.15 5.31
CA ASP A 37 -10.53 14.33 5.74
C ASP A 37 -9.05 13.99 6.03
N PRO A 38 -8.09 14.84 5.59
CA PRO A 38 -6.67 14.65 5.85
C PRO A 38 -6.32 14.40 7.33
N GLY A 39 -7.07 14.97 8.28
CA GLY A 39 -6.89 14.76 9.72
C GLY A 39 -7.28 13.35 10.19
N VAL A 40 -8.23 12.70 9.51
CA VAL A 40 -8.60 11.29 9.77
C VAL A 40 -7.57 10.34 9.19
N ILE A 41 -6.90 10.73 8.10
CA ILE A 41 -5.81 9.96 7.50
C ILE A 41 -4.57 10.04 8.36
N ALA A 42 -4.26 11.17 8.99
CA ALA A 42 -3.05 11.29 9.81
C ALA A 42 -2.96 10.29 11.00
N ASP A 43 -4.08 9.66 11.38
CA ASP A 43 -4.15 8.61 12.40
C ASP A 43 -3.88 7.22 11.78
N VAL A 44 -2.61 6.79 11.83
CA VAL A 44 -2.13 5.51 11.26
C VAL A 44 -2.95 4.29 11.75
N PRO A 45 -3.18 4.08 13.06
CA PRO A 45 -4.06 3.02 13.56
C PRO A 45 -5.45 3.07 12.92
N ARG A 46 -6.06 4.25 12.85
CA ARG A 46 -7.40 4.42 12.27
C ARG A 46 -7.42 4.13 10.77
N SER A 47 -6.46 4.65 9.99
CA SER A 47 -6.37 4.35 8.56
C SER A 47 -6.19 2.86 8.30
N THR A 48 -5.37 2.18 9.12
CA THR A 48 -5.17 0.73 9.01
C THR A 48 -6.48 0.00 9.27
N GLN A 49 -7.20 0.36 10.34
CA GLN A 49 -8.48 -0.26 10.67
C GLN A 49 -9.53 -0.02 9.57
N LEU A 50 -9.62 1.19 9.02
CA LEU A 50 -10.54 1.52 7.93
C LEU A 50 -10.32 0.62 6.70
N ILE A 51 -9.07 0.37 6.34
CA ILE A 51 -8.73 -0.53 5.22
C ILE A 51 -9.15 -1.97 5.56
N VAL A 52 -8.86 -2.46 6.76
CA VAL A 52 -9.24 -3.81 7.19
C VAL A 52 -10.77 -3.98 7.18
N ASP A 53 -11.50 -3.05 7.78
CA ASP A 53 -12.97 -3.07 7.84
C ASP A 53 -13.57 -3.05 6.44
N TRP A 54 -13.03 -2.23 5.54
CA TRP A 54 -13.49 -2.15 4.16
C TRP A 54 -13.21 -3.42 3.37
N LEU A 55 -12.06 -4.07 3.60
CA LEU A 55 -11.74 -5.36 3.00
C LEU A 55 -12.68 -6.45 3.54
N ASP A 56 -12.91 -6.50 4.84
CA ASP A 56 -13.80 -7.49 5.48
C ASP A 56 -15.27 -7.30 5.02
N ASP A 57 -15.77 -6.06 4.90
CA ASP A 57 -17.07 -5.76 4.29
C ASP A 57 -17.11 -6.16 2.80
N THR A 58 -16.01 -5.99 2.07
CA THR A 58 -15.93 -6.42 0.67
C THR A 58 -15.96 -7.94 0.53
N ILE A 59 -15.36 -8.69 1.47
CA ILE A 59 -15.41 -10.16 1.52
C ILE A 59 -16.84 -10.64 1.77
N ALA A 60 -17.56 -9.98 2.69
CA ALA A 60 -18.92 -10.34 3.05
C ALA A 60 -19.92 -10.14 1.89
N ARG A 61 -19.56 -9.32 0.90
CA ARG A 61 -20.38 -9.03 -0.29
C ARG A 61 -19.96 -9.90 -1.47
N HIS A 62 -20.95 -10.42 -2.20
CA HIS A 62 -20.71 -11.20 -3.40
C HIS A 62 -20.24 -10.31 -4.59
N LEU A 63 -19.28 -10.80 -5.38
CA LEU A 63 -18.78 -10.26 -6.66
C LEU A 63 -18.55 -8.73 -6.73
N GLN A 64 -17.75 -8.17 -5.82
CA GLN A 64 -17.42 -6.73 -5.79
C GLN A 64 -16.20 -6.37 -6.67
N PHE A 65 -16.29 -6.57 -7.99
CA PHE A 65 -15.22 -6.23 -8.95
C PHE A 65 -14.75 -4.79 -8.86
N GLY A 66 -15.68 -3.84 -8.73
CA GLY A 66 -15.34 -2.42 -8.63
C GLY A 66 -14.43 -2.14 -7.43
N ARG A 67 -14.72 -2.73 -6.27
CA ARG A 67 -13.92 -2.56 -5.05
C ARG A 67 -12.53 -3.18 -5.22
N LEU A 68 -12.46 -4.41 -5.76
CA LEU A 68 -11.18 -5.05 -6.07
C LEU A 68 -10.30 -4.18 -6.98
N LEU A 69 -10.88 -3.64 -8.05
CA LEU A 69 -10.15 -2.77 -8.99
C LEU A 69 -9.74 -1.45 -8.35
N SER A 70 -10.61 -0.81 -7.56
CA SER A 70 -10.28 0.43 -6.84
C SER A 70 -9.11 0.25 -5.89
N PHE A 71 -9.12 -0.80 -5.06
CA PHE A 71 -8.01 -1.09 -4.16
C PHE A 71 -6.72 -1.33 -4.94
N THR A 72 -6.79 -2.19 -5.96
CA THR A 72 -5.64 -2.53 -6.82
C THR A 72 -5.05 -1.28 -7.45
N ALA A 73 -5.88 -0.41 -8.03
CA ALA A 73 -5.44 0.83 -8.66
C ALA A 73 -4.79 1.80 -7.66
N CYS A 74 -5.33 1.91 -6.44
CA CYS A 74 -4.74 2.75 -5.40
C CYS A 74 -3.35 2.24 -4.99
N VAL A 75 -3.21 0.92 -4.78
CA VAL A 75 -1.92 0.33 -4.43
C VAL A 75 -0.93 0.45 -5.60
N ASP A 76 -1.33 0.16 -6.83
CA ASP A 76 -0.48 0.31 -8.03
C ASP A 76 0.00 1.76 -8.21
N TYR A 77 -0.91 2.73 -8.05
CA TYR A 77 -0.54 4.15 -8.08
C TYR A 77 0.48 4.49 -7.00
N MET A 78 0.35 3.91 -5.81
CA MET A 78 1.26 4.15 -4.70
C MET A 78 2.64 3.51 -4.87
N MET A 79 2.71 2.33 -5.48
CA MET A 79 3.98 1.68 -5.81
C MET A 79 4.74 2.42 -6.90
N ARG A 80 4.03 3.11 -7.80
CA ARG A 80 4.66 3.93 -8.84
C ARG A 80 5.56 5.00 -8.21
N GLY A 81 6.85 4.94 -8.53
CA GLY A 81 7.83 5.87 -7.97
C GLY A 81 8.53 5.36 -6.70
N ARG A 82 8.18 4.16 -6.22
CA ARG A 82 8.75 3.54 -5.00
C ARG A 82 9.18 2.09 -5.19
N ASP A 83 9.03 1.55 -6.39
CA ASP A 83 9.21 0.15 -6.72
C ASP A 83 10.62 -0.19 -7.25
N THR A 84 11.43 0.81 -7.62
CA THR A 84 12.83 0.62 -8.02
C THR A 84 13.77 1.60 -7.33
N ALA A 85 15.07 1.27 -7.28
CA ALA A 85 16.05 2.15 -6.67
C ALA A 85 16.18 3.49 -7.41
N GLU A 86 16.07 3.48 -8.73
CA GLU A 86 16.09 4.68 -9.56
C GLU A 86 14.91 5.60 -9.24
N ALA A 87 13.73 5.04 -8.97
CA ALA A 87 12.55 5.80 -8.62
C ALA A 87 12.69 6.51 -7.26
N TRP A 88 13.49 5.96 -6.35
CA TRP A 88 13.79 6.57 -5.05
C TRP A 88 14.76 7.75 -5.14
N ALA A 89 15.51 7.91 -6.23
CA ALA A 89 16.49 9.00 -6.38
C ALA A 89 15.87 10.40 -6.25
N GLU A 90 14.66 10.59 -6.80
CA GLU A 90 13.93 11.86 -6.65
C GLU A 90 13.50 12.12 -5.20
N THR A 91 13.09 11.07 -4.48
CA THR A 91 12.70 11.15 -3.07
C THR A 91 13.90 11.45 -2.18
N GLU A 92 15.05 10.84 -2.46
CA GLU A 92 16.30 11.13 -1.76
C GLU A 92 16.73 12.59 -1.96
N GLU A 93 16.71 13.09 -3.20
CA GLU A 93 17.10 14.45 -3.52
C GLU A 93 16.15 15.48 -2.88
N MET A 94 14.84 15.25 -2.92
CA MET A 94 13.86 16.09 -2.24
C MET A 94 14.07 16.11 -0.72
N THR A 95 14.34 14.94 -0.12
CA THR A 95 14.60 14.85 1.32
C THR A 95 15.90 15.53 1.71
N ARG A 96 16.95 15.43 0.88
CA ARG A 96 18.21 16.14 1.09
C ARG A 96 18.01 17.65 1.08
N LYS A 97 17.26 18.18 0.11
CA LYS A 97 16.89 19.62 0.07
C LYS A 97 16.11 20.05 1.29
N LEU A 98 15.14 19.26 1.74
CA LEU A 98 14.39 19.55 2.97
C LEU A 98 15.30 19.61 4.20
N VAL A 99 16.33 18.77 4.26
CA VAL A 99 17.32 18.77 5.35
C VAL A 99 18.22 19.99 5.28
N GLU A 100 18.65 20.37 4.07
CA GLU A 100 19.44 21.59 3.83
C GLU A 100 18.65 22.83 4.24
N ASP A 101 17.38 22.92 3.84
CA ASP A 101 16.48 24.05 4.14
C ASP A 101 16.13 24.13 5.63
N ALA A 102 15.91 22.98 6.30
CA ALA A 102 15.63 22.93 7.73
C ALA A 102 16.88 23.24 8.59
N GLY A 103 18.07 23.19 7.98
CA GLY A 103 19.36 23.40 8.61
C GLY A 103 19.85 22.21 9.46
N PRO A 104 21.16 22.14 9.72
CA PRO A 104 21.79 20.98 10.37
C PRO A 104 21.36 20.76 11.83
N ALA A 105 20.71 21.73 12.46
CA ALA A 105 20.18 21.62 13.82
C ALA A 105 18.86 20.83 13.90
N SER A 106 18.17 20.62 12.77
CA SER A 106 16.91 19.86 12.74
C SER A 106 17.17 18.36 12.86
N ARG A 107 17.13 17.86 14.11
CA ARG A 107 17.27 16.43 14.42
C ARG A 107 16.25 15.56 13.67
N THR A 108 15.03 16.07 13.46
CA THR A 108 13.97 15.37 12.73
C THR A 108 14.35 15.19 11.26
N ALA A 109 14.82 16.25 10.60
CA ALA A 109 15.18 16.17 9.19
C ALA A 109 16.36 15.20 8.98
N GLN A 110 17.38 15.27 9.85
CA GLN A 110 18.52 14.35 9.83
C GLN A 110 18.10 12.89 10.05
N ALA A 111 17.16 12.64 10.97
CA ALA A 111 16.62 11.30 11.19
C ALA A 111 15.85 10.78 9.97
N MET A 112 15.05 11.61 9.30
CA MET A 112 14.35 11.22 8.07
C MET A 112 15.33 10.81 6.96
N LEU A 113 16.40 11.59 6.77
CA LEU A 113 17.46 11.28 5.79
C LEU A 113 18.16 9.95 6.12
N ALA A 114 18.50 9.71 7.39
CA ALA A 114 19.15 8.48 7.82
C ALA A 114 18.26 7.23 7.65
N MET A 115 16.94 7.38 7.71
CA MET A 115 15.99 6.28 7.55
C MET A 115 15.67 5.94 6.09
N LEU A 116 16.03 6.81 5.13
CA LEU A 116 15.66 6.62 3.73
C LEU A 116 16.11 5.29 3.12
N PRO A 117 17.36 4.83 3.30
CA PRO A 117 17.80 3.56 2.68
C PRO A 117 16.97 2.36 3.18
N ALA A 118 16.72 2.29 4.49
CA ALA A 118 15.90 1.23 5.08
C ALA A 118 14.43 1.30 4.61
N ARG A 119 13.91 2.52 4.39
CA ARG A 119 12.55 2.72 3.86
C ARG A 119 12.47 2.29 2.39
N GLN A 120 13.45 2.65 1.58
CA GLN A 120 13.57 2.22 0.18
C GLN A 120 13.54 0.71 0.05
N GLU A 121 14.40 -0.01 0.80
CA GLU A 121 14.45 -1.48 0.77
C GLU A 121 13.08 -2.12 1.08
N LYS A 122 12.38 -1.58 2.09
CA LYS A 122 11.04 -2.06 2.47
C LYS A 122 10.03 -1.85 1.37
N TRP A 123 10.01 -0.68 0.73
CA TRP A 123 9.05 -0.37 -0.33
C TRP A 123 9.29 -1.14 -1.62
N ILE A 124 10.55 -1.33 -2.02
CA ILE A 124 10.89 -2.17 -3.18
C ILE A 124 10.43 -3.61 -2.94
N LYS A 125 10.67 -4.15 -1.74
CA LYS A 125 10.21 -5.49 -1.36
C LYS A 125 8.67 -5.57 -1.37
N LEU A 126 8.00 -4.60 -0.76
CA LEU A 126 6.54 -4.53 -0.73
C LEU A 126 5.95 -4.49 -2.13
N ALA A 127 6.52 -3.70 -3.03
CA ALA A 127 6.09 -3.61 -4.43
C ALA A 127 6.24 -4.94 -5.15
N ALA A 128 7.37 -5.64 -4.98
CA ALA A 128 7.58 -6.96 -5.56
C ALA A 128 6.55 -8.00 -5.06
N GLU A 129 6.28 -8.01 -3.74
CA GLU A 129 5.25 -8.88 -3.15
C GLU A 129 3.85 -8.55 -3.69
N TRP A 130 3.53 -7.26 -3.80
CA TRP A 130 2.26 -6.78 -4.33
C TRP A 130 2.08 -7.19 -5.80
N TYR A 131 3.06 -6.95 -6.66
CA TYR A 131 2.97 -7.31 -8.08
C TYR A 131 2.81 -8.83 -8.27
N ALA A 132 3.56 -9.64 -7.52
CA ALA A 132 3.41 -11.09 -7.55
C ALA A 132 2.00 -11.53 -7.12
N LEU A 133 1.45 -10.92 -6.06
CA LEU A 133 0.08 -11.18 -5.63
C LEU A 133 -0.94 -10.77 -6.69
N ARG A 134 -0.86 -9.53 -7.17
CA ARG A 134 -1.78 -8.95 -8.16
C ARG A 134 -1.82 -9.81 -9.42
N ASP A 135 -0.66 -10.16 -9.96
CA ASP A 135 -0.56 -10.96 -11.18
C ASP A 135 -1.14 -12.38 -10.94
N SER A 136 -1.02 -12.92 -9.72
CA SER A 136 -1.65 -14.18 -9.35
C SER A 136 -3.19 -14.10 -9.25
N ILE A 137 -3.71 -12.97 -8.76
CA ILE A 137 -5.14 -12.71 -8.60
C ILE A 137 -5.83 -12.53 -9.96
N PHE A 138 -5.20 -11.76 -10.85
CA PHE A 138 -5.73 -11.47 -12.18
C PHE A 138 -5.32 -12.50 -13.24
N ALA A 139 -4.67 -13.60 -12.85
CA ALA A 139 -4.42 -14.72 -13.75
C ALA A 139 -5.77 -15.30 -14.24
N GLY A 140 -5.92 -15.52 -15.56
CA GLY A 140 -7.19 -15.91 -16.18
C GLY A 140 -7.92 -17.06 -15.47
N ARG A 141 -7.19 -18.10 -15.06
CA ARG A 141 -7.74 -19.24 -14.30
C ARG A 141 -8.40 -18.88 -12.96
N GLN A 142 -7.89 -17.86 -12.26
CA GLN A 142 -8.43 -17.41 -10.98
C GLN A 142 -9.65 -16.50 -11.19
N LEU A 143 -9.61 -15.65 -12.20
CA LEU A 143 -10.77 -14.85 -12.60
C LEU A 143 -11.92 -15.73 -13.09
N ASP A 144 -11.64 -16.78 -13.86
CA ASP A 144 -12.63 -17.75 -14.30
C ASP A 144 -13.25 -18.51 -13.12
N ALA A 145 -12.41 -18.97 -12.19
CA ALA A 145 -12.90 -19.62 -10.97
C ALA A 145 -13.78 -18.68 -10.14
N TRP A 146 -13.45 -17.39 -10.08
CA TRP A 146 -14.22 -16.40 -9.34
C TRP A 146 -15.54 -16.02 -10.03
N MET A 147 -15.54 -15.84 -11.36
CA MET A 147 -16.73 -15.46 -12.13
C MET A 147 -17.73 -16.60 -12.30
N PHE A 148 -17.26 -17.84 -12.44
CA PHE A 148 -18.11 -18.97 -12.83
C PHE A 148 -18.33 -20.02 -11.73
N ARG A 149 -17.72 -19.86 -10.55
CA ARG A 149 -17.96 -20.74 -9.38
C ARG A 149 -18.38 -20.00 -8.10
N GLY A 150 -18.61 -18.69 -8.20
CA GLY A 150 -19.17 -17.87 -7.12
C GLY A 150 -20.68 -18.00 -6.99
#